data_AF-A0A8T2KJL4-F1
#
_entry.id   AF-A0A8T2KJL4-F1
#
_cell.length_a   1.000
_cell.length_b   1.000
_cell.length_c   1.000
_cell.angle_alpha   90.00
_cell.angle_beta   90.00
_cell.angle_gamma   90.00
#
_symmetry.space_group_name_H-M   'P 1'
#
loop_
_entity.id
_entity.type
_entity.pdbx_description
1 polymer ?
#
loop_
_entity_poly.entity_id
_entity_poly.type
_entity_poly.pdbx_seq_one_letter_code
_entity_poly.pdbx_strand_id
1 'polypeptide(L)' 'MPKFRELGAESSPLSDSRLPPDPPGLIANRYVVQQSLGRGSFGTVFLINDTKAAPGEKL' A
#
# COMPACT_ATOMS: atom_id res chain seq x y z
N MET A 1 -14.54 -17.75 0.86
CA MET A 1 -13.90 -16.43 0.99
C MET A 1 -12.88 -16.27 -0.13
N PRO A 2 -12.90 -15.18 -0.91
CA PRO A 2 -11.88 -14.92 -1.92
C PRO A 2 -10.51 -14.85 -1.24
N LYS A 3 -9.56 -15.69 -1.67
CA LYS A 3 -8.19 -15.67 -1.15
C LYS A 3 -7.39 -14.66 -1.97
N PHE A 4 -6.95 -13.59 -1.31
CA PHE A 4 -5.95 -12.68 -1.86
C PHE A 4 -4.69 -13.50 -2.21
N ARG A 5 -4.18 -13.32 -3.44
CA ARG A 5 -2.96 -13.95 -3.96
C ARG A 5 -1.87 -12.89 -4.05
N GLU A 6 -0.81 -13.07 -3.29
CA GLU A 6 0.44 -12.31 -3.43
C GLU A 6 1.12 -12.73 -4.73
N LEU A 7 1.21 -11.82 -5.70
CA LEU A 7 2.13 -11.99 -6.83
C LEU A 7 3.51 -11.62 -6.28
N GLY A 8 4.35 -12.63 -6.06
CA GLY A 8 5.68 -12.44 -5.49
C GLY A 8 6.45 -11.37 -6.25
N ALA A 9 7.04 -10.42 -5.50
CA ALA A 9 8.11 -9.60 -6.03
C ALA A 9 9.31 -10.53 -6.25
N GLU A 10 9.46 -11.00 -7.48
CA GLU A 10 10.58 -11.84 -7.91
C GLU A 10 11.90 -11.17 -7.52
N SER A 11 12.62 -11.76 -6.57
CA SER A 11 13.96 -11.37 -6.17
C SER A 11 14.96 -11.81 -7.24
N SER A 12 15.07 -11.05 -8.34
CA SER A 12 16.17 -11.19 -9.30
C SER A 12 17.30 -10.22 -8.92
N PRO A 13 18.53 -10.70 -8.69
CA PRO A 13 19.67 -9.82 -8.50
C PRO A 13 20.15 -9.33 -9.88
N LEU A 14 20.31 -8.01 -9.98
CA LEU A 14 21.03 -7.24 -11.02
C LEU A 14 20.19 -6.61 -12.15
N SER A 15 20.30 -5.27 -12.17
CA SER A 15 20.23 -4.35 -13.32
C SER A 15 18.91 -4.20 -14.08
N ASP A 16 17.88 -3.67 -13.42
CA ASP A 16 17.10 -2.53 -13.92
C ASP A 16 16.03 -2.18 -12.88
N SER A 17 16.46 -1.51 -11.80
CA SER A 17 15.54 -0.97 -10.80
C SER A 17 14.86 0.27 -11.38
N ARG A 18 13.98 0.09 -12.36
CA ARG A 18 12.93 1.08 -12.61
C ARG A 18 11.95 0.92 -11.46
N LEU A 19 12.33 1.46 -10.30
CA LEU A 19 11.38 1.76 -9.24
C LEU A 19 10.22 2.49 -9.93
N PRO A 20 8.96 2.06 -9.74
CA PRO A 20 7.85 2.93 -10.12
C PRO A 20 8.15 4.32 -9.54
N PRO A 21 7.86 5.41 -10.26
CA PRO A 21 8.14 6.77 -9.76
C PRO A 21 7.66 6.83 -8.33
N ASP A 22 8.52 7.31 -7.43
CA ASP A 22 8.30 7.27 -5.98
C ASP A 22 6.82 7.48 -5.71
N PRO A 23 6.13 6.52 -5.08
CA PRO A 23 4.72 6.70 -4.79
C PRO A 23 4.63 8.04 -4.05
N PRO A 24 3.73 8.95 -4.46
CA PRO A 24 3.64 10.27 -3.88
C PRO A 24 3.65 10.10 -2.37
N GLY A 25 4.75 10.56 -1.75
CA GLY A 25 5.07 10.19 -0.37
C GLY A 25 3.83 10.38 0.51
N LEU A 26 3.56 9.42 1.38
CA LEU A 26 2.37 9.43 2.22
C LEU A 26 2.17 10.82 2.82
N ILE A 27 1.08 11.48 2.44
CA ILE A 27 0.80 12.85 2.86
C ILE A 27 0.46 12.82 4.35
N ALA A 28 1.27 13.49 5.16
CA ALA A 28 1.03 13.60 6.60
C ALA A 28 -0.38 14.14 6.88
N ASN A 29 -1.05 13.57 7.88
CA ASN A 29 -2.40 13.95 8.32
C ASN A 29 -3.48 13.84 7.21
N ARG A 30 -3.28 13.03 6.18
CA ARG A 30 -4.32 12.69 5.17
C ARG A 30 -5.09 11.43 5.56
N TYR A 31 -4.39 10.44 6.11
CA TYR A 31 -4.93 9.12 6.40
C TYR A 31 -5.16 8.95 7.90
N VAL A 32 -6.37 8.54 8.28
CA VAL A 32 -6.73 8.24 9.67
C VAL A 32 -6.99 6.76 9.81
N VAL A 33 -6.30 6.09 10.73
CA VAL A 33 -6.49 4.65 10.99
C VAL A 33 -7.89 4.42 11.57
N GLN A 34 -8.65 3.53 10.94
CA GLN A 34 -9.95 3.08 11.44
C GLN A 34 -9.84 1.76 12.19
N GLN A 35 -9.09 0.79 11.65
CA GLN A 35 -9.02 -0.56 12.21
C GLN A 35 -7.71 -1.26 11.84
N SER A 36 -7.14 -2.06 12.74
CA SER A 36 -6.11 -3.04 12.38
C SER A 36 -6.75 -4.29 11.79
N LEU A 37 -6.36 -4.66 10.57
CA LEU A 37 -6.86 -5.86 9.90
C LEU A 37 -6.05 -7.10 10.25
N GLY A 38 -4.79 -6.93 10.63
CA GLY A 38 -3.96 -8.02 11.12
C GLY A 38 -2.47 -7.80 10.86
N ARG A 39 -1.68 -8.79 11.26
CA ARG A 39 -0.23 -8.83 11.03
C ARG A 39 0.15 -10.12 10.32
N GLY A 40 0.97 -10.02 9.29
CA GLY A 40 1.43 -11.16 8.49
C GLY A 40 2.77 -10.89 7.79
N SER A 41 3.04 -11.62 6.72
CA SER A 41 4.26 -11.45 5.89
C SER A 41 4.40 -10.03 5.33
N PHE A 42 3.28 -9.36 5.06
CA PHE A 42 3.21 -7.97 4.60
C PHE A 42 3.43 -6.92 5.70
N GLY A 43 3.72 -7.33 6.93
CA GLY A 43 3.70 -6.46 8.10
C GLY A 43 2.29 -6.30 8.66
N THR A 44 2.01 -5.13 9.24
CA THR A 44 0.71 -4.84 9.87
C THR A 44 -0.16 -4.06 8.91
N VAL A 45 -1.35 -4.59 8.63
CA VAL A 45 -2.30 -3.99 7.70
C VAL A 45 -3.39 -3.26 8.48
N PHE A 46 -3.69 -2.04 8.05
CA PHE A 46 -4.73 -1.20 8.64
C PHE A 46 -5.75 -0.79 7.59
N LEU A 47 -7.01 -0.75 7.99
CA LEU A 47 -8.05 -0.01 7.30
C LEU A 47 -7.90 1.47 7.66
N ILE A 48 -7.87 2.33 6.66
CA ILE A 48 -7.67 3.78 6.80
C ILE A 48 -8.79 4.55 6.09
N ASN A 49 -9.14 5.71 6.65
CA ASN A 49 -9.99 6.69 6.00
C ASN A 49 -9.11 7.78 5.38
N ASP A 50 -9.29 8.07 4.09
CA ASP A 50 -8.63 9.19 3.44
C ASP A 50 -9.48 10.44 3.56
N THR A 51 -8.98 11.41 4.33
CA THR A 51 -9.70 12.64 4.66
C THR A 51 -9.48 13.76 3.64
N LYS A 52 -8.51 13.61 2.72
CA LYS A 52 -8.17 14.62 1.72
C LYS A 52 -8.26 14.10 0.29
N ALA A 53 -8.85 12.92 0.07
CA ALA A 53 -9.11 12.39 -1.26
C ALA A 53 -10.00 13.35 -2.06
N ALA A 54 -9.53 13.75 -3.24
CA ALA A 54 -10.40 14.40 -4.20
C ALA A 54 -11.42 13.38 -4.76
N PRO A 55 -12.63 13.81 -5.14
CA PRO A 55 -13.58 12.93 -5.81
C PRO A 55 -12.97 12.31 -7.07
N GLY A 56 -12.81 10.99 -7.09
CA GLY A 56 -12.23 10.24 -8.20
C GLY A 56 -10.73 9.93 -8.08
N GLU A 57 -10.05 10.42 -7.03
CA GLU A 57 -8.70 10.00 -6.69
C GLU A 57 -8.73 8.57 -6.13
N LYS A 58 -7.92 7.67 -6.71
CA LYS A 58 -7.77 6.29 -6.25
C LYS A 58 -6.43 6.13 -5.53
N LEU A 59 -6.46 5.40 -4.42
CA LEU A 59 -5.28 4.91 -3.72
C LEU A 59 -4.61 3.77 -4.49
#